data_AF-K1TCI8-F1
#
_entry.id   AF-K1TCI8-F1
#
_cell.length_a   1.000
_cell.length_b   1.000
_cell.length_c   1.000
_cell.angle_alpha   90.00
_cell.angle_beta   90.00
_cell.angle_gamma   90.00
#
_symmetry.space_group_name_H-M   'P 1'
#
loop_
_entity.id
_entity.type
_entity.pdbx_description
1 polymer ?
#
loop_
_entity_poly.entity_id
_entity_poly.type
_entity_poly.pdbx_seq_one_letter_code
_entity_poly.pdbx_strand_id
1 'polypeptide(L)'
;EITGGRGTVFATGTPISNSMVELYTIQRYLQYNTLVKNGLQHFDAWASTFGETITAVELTPEGTGYRAKTRFAKFYNLPELMAMFKEIADIKTADMLNLPVPEAKYHNIAVKPSEMQKEMVASLAERAEQVRGGGVDSSVDNMLKITNDGRKLALDQRMLNDMLPDFEGSKINACVDNIYRIWKENADKKSAQLVFCDLSTPKNDGTFSVYNDIRKKLIERGIPESEVKFIHEADTDMKKKELFQKTRKGEVRVLLGSTQKMGAGTNVQDKLIAL
;
A
#
# COMPACT_ATOMS: atom_id res chain seq x y z
N GLU A 1 -29.11 -2.07 -24.98
CA GLU A 1 -27.65 -2.25 -25.05
C GLU A 1 -27.21 -2.47 -26.48
N ILE A 2 -26.11 -1.84 -26.89
CA ILE A 2 -25.57 -1.84 -28.26
C ILE A 2 -25.19 -3.26 -28.74
N THR A 3 -24.95 -4.20 -27.82
CA THR A 3 -24.48 -5.55 -28.14
C THR A 3 -25.46 -6.67 -27.77
N GLY A 4 -26.69 -6.33 -27.32
CA GLY A 4 -27.69 -7.33 -26.92
C GLY A 4 -27.22 -8.28 -25.81
N GLY A 5 -26.50 -7.76 -24.81
CA GLY A 5 -25.97 -8.53 -23.67
C GLY A 5 -24.76 -9.42 -24.00
N ARG A 6 -24.19 -9.32 -25.20
CA ARG A 6 -22.99 -10.08 -25.60
C ARG A 6 -21.77 -9.18 -25.64
N GLY A 7 -20.66 -9.57 -25.03
CA GLY A 7 -19.42 -8.80 -25.06
C GLY A 7 -18.62 -8.94 -23.77
N THR A 8 -17.40 -8.40 -23.80
CA THR A 8 -16.52 -8.37 -22.64
C THR A 8 -16.59 -6.99 -21.99
N VAL A 9 -16.96 -6.94 -20.72
CA VAL A 9 -17.01 -5.69 -19.93
C VAL A 9 -15.97 -5.79 -18.83
N PHE A 10 -15.11 -4.78 -18.73
CA PHE A 10 -14.15 -4.64 -17.64
C PHE A 10 -14.70 -3.66 -16.61
N ALA A 11 -14.53 -3.97 -15.32
CA ALA A 11 -14.86 -3.08 -14.22
C ALA A 11 -13.61 -2.88 -13.35
N THR A 12 -13.20 -1.63 -13.16
CA THR A 12 -12.03 -1.27 -12.36
C THR A 12 -12.21 0.11 -11.74
N GLY A 13 -11.78 0.27 -10.48
CA GLY A 13 -11.70 1.58 -9.83
C GLY A 13 -10.46 2.38 -10.23
N THR A 14 -9.45 1.72 -10.80
CA THR A 14 -8.17 2.30 -11.22
C THR A 14 -7.77 1.68 -12.57
N PRO A 15 -8.20 2.26 -13.70
CA PRO A 15 -7.90 1.70 -15.03
C PRO A 15 -6.41 1.75 -15.38
N ILE A 16 -5.64 2.60 -14.69
CA ILE A 16 -4.20 2.71 -14.80
C ILE A 16 -3.66 2.73 -13.37
N SER A 17 -2.94 1.69 -12.98
CA SER A 17 -2.40 1.54 -11.63
C SER A 17 -0.94 1.97 -11.59
N ASN A 18 -0.08 1.36 -12.42
CA ASN A 18 1.37 1.60 -12.32
C ASN A 18 2.12 1.62 -13.67
N SER A 19 1.47 1.25 -14.78
CA SER A 19 2.13 1.17 -16.08
C SER A 19 1.23 1.61 -17.23
N MET A 20 1.80 2.38 -18.15
CA MET A 20 1.16 2.77 -19.41
C MET A 20 0.74 1.55 -20.25
N VAL A 21 1.42 0.41 -20.06
CA VAL A 21 1.10 -0.86 -20.74
C VAL A 21 -0.28 -1.38 -20.35
N GLU A 22 -0.76 -1.06 -19.13
CA GLU A 22 -2.09 -1.49 -18.66
C GLU A 22 -3.18 -0.86 -19.52
N LEU A 23 -3.06 0.44 -19.82
CA LEU A 23 -4.01 1.15 -20.68
C LEU A 23 -4.03 0.55 -22.09
N TYR A 24 -2.84 0.33 -22.68
CA TYR A 24 -2.73 -0.31 -23.99
C TYR A 24 -3.35 -1.72 -24.00
N THR A 25 -3.14 -2.49 -22.94
CA THR A 25 -3.72 -3.83 -22.81
C THR A 25 -5.24 -3.77 -22.81
N ILE A 26 -5.84 -2.89 -22.01
CA ILE A 26 -7.30 -2.68 -21.98
C ILE A 26 -7.79 -2.27 -23.38
N GLN A 27 -7.09 -1.32 -24.01
CA GLN A 27 -7.44 -0.88 -25.36
C GLN A 27 -7.36 -2.03 -26.38
N ARG A 28 -6.39 -2.91 -26.26
CA ARG A 28 -6.25 -4.08 -27.13
C ARG A 28 -7.38 -5.08 -26.95
N TYR A 29 -7.92 -5.25 -25.73
CA TYR A 29 -9.08 -6.12 -25.50
C TYR A 29 -10.39 -5.51 -25.99
N LEU A 30 -10.59 -4.22 -25.76
CA LEU A 30 -11.91 -3.58 -25.92
C LEU A 30 -12.06 -2.74 -27.20
N GLN A 31 -10.96 -2.24 -27.77
CA GLN A 31 -10.95 -1.38 -28.98
C GLN A 31 -9.90 -1.80 -30.03
N TYR A 32 -9.62 -3.11 -30.17
CA TYR A 32 -8.60 -3.61 -31.11
C TYR A 32 -8.77 -3.08 -32.54
N ASN A 33 -10.00 -3.10 -33.06
CA ASN A 33 -10.28 -2.63 -34.41
C ASN A 33 -9.97 -1.14 -34.59
N THR A 34 -10.20 -0.31 -33.56
CA THR A 34 -9.82 1.11 -33.57
C THR A 34 -8.30 1.27 -33.55
N LEU A 35 -7.59 0.46 -32.77
CA LEU A 35 -6.12 0.47 -32.78
C LEU A 35 -5.55 0.10 -34.16
N VAL A 36 -6.08 -0.94 -34.82
CA VAL A 36 -5.66 -1.34 -36.18
C VAL A 36 -5.90 -0.23 -37.19
N LYS A 37 -7.07 0.42 -37.17
CA LYS A 37 -7.40 1.54 -38.07
C LYS A 37 -6.44 2.72 -37.95
N ASN A 38 -5.92 2.96 -36.74
CA ASN A 38 -4.97 4.05 -36.47
C ASN A 38 -3.50 3.62 -36.58
N GLY A 39 -3.20 2.37 -36.94
CA GLY A 39 -1.82 1.86 -37.03
C GLY A 39 -1.16 1.62 -35.66
N LEU A 40 -1.95 1.47 -34.60
CA LEU A 40 -1.51 1.36 -33.20
C LEU A 40 -1.65 -0.07 -32.65
N GLN A 41 -1.73 -1.07 -33.52
CA GLN A 41 -1.91 -2.48 -33.13
C GLN A 41 -0.67 -3.09 -32.45
N HIS A 42 0.49 -2.44 -32.54
CA HIS A 42 1.72 -2.84 -31.86
C HIS A 42 2.04 -1.86 -30.73
N PHE A 43 2.52 -2.39 -29.60
CA PHE A 43 2.81 -1.57 -28.43
C PHE A 43 3.84 -0.49 -28.73
N ASP A 44 4.88 -0.77 -29.52
CA ASP A 44 5.92 0.21 -29.84
C ASP A 44 5.37 1.42 -30.62
N ALA A 45 4.43 1.19 -31.54
CA ALA A 45 3.76 2.26 -32.29
C ALA A 45 2.83 3.08 -31.39
N TRP A 46 2.13 2.41 -30.46
CA TRP A 46 1.30 3.09 -29.47
C TRP A 46 2.13 3.91 -28.48
N ALA A 47 3.22 3.33 -27.97
CA ALA A 47 4.10 3.94 -26.99
C ALA A 47 4.93 5.08 -27.57
N SER A 48 5.29 5.04 -28.86
CA SER A 48 5.93 6.19 -29.52
C SER A 48 4.97 7.36 -29.75
N THR A 49 3.67 7.07 -29.90
CA THR A 49 2.63 8.08 -30.14
C THR A 49 2.15 8.75 -28.84
N PHE A 50 2.03 7.96 -27.77
CA PHE A 50 1.43 8.40 -26.51
C PHE A 50 2.37 8.33 -25.31
N GLY A 51 3.57 7.76 -25.43
CA GLY A 51 4.49 7.56 -24.32
C GLY A 51 5.70 8.48 -24.36
N GLU A 52 6.03 9.03 -23.19
CA GLU A 52 7.26 9.76 -22.95
C GLU A 52 8.13 8.96 -21.96
N THR A 53 9.38 8.73 -22.36
CA THR A 53 10.36 8.09 -21.49
C THR A 53 11.09 9.14 -20.67
N ILE A 54 11.21 8.89 -19.37
CA ILE A 54 11.98 9.74 -18.46
C ILE A 54 13.05 8.87 -17.82
N THR A 55 14.28 9.35 -17.85
CA THR A 55 15.36 8.81 -17.04
C THR A 55 15.28 9.43 -15.66
N ALA A 56 14.86 8.64 -14.68
CA ALA A 56 14.81 9.06 -13.29
C ALA A 56 15.95 8.39 -12.51
N VAL A 57 16.54 9.13 -11.59
CA VAL A 57 17.48 8.60 -10.61
C VAL A 57 16.66 8.02 -9.46
N GLU A 58 16.75 6.71 -9.25
CA GLU A 58 16.03 5.98 -8.20
C GLU A 58 17.03 5.43 -7.18
N LEU A 59 16.63 5.35 -5.91
CA LEU A 59 17.41 4.65 -4.90
C LEU A 59 17.49 3.16 -5.29
N THR A 60 18.65 2.54 -5.11
CA THR A 60 18.76 1.09 -5.33
C THR A 60 17.84 0.33 -4.35
N PRO A 61 17.33 -0.86 -4.72
CA PRO A 61 16.45 -1.65 -3.84
C PRO A 61 17.02 -1.98 -2.46
N GLU A 62 18.35 -1.91 -2.33
CA GLU A 62 19.10 -2.26 -1.13
C GLU A 62 19.35 -1.06 -0.21
N GLY A 63 18.94 0.14 -0.64
CA GLY A 63 19.05 1.37 0.14
C GLY A 63 20.40 2.08 0.02
N THR A 64 21.37 1.51 -0.70
CA THR A 64 22.71 2.08 -0.88
C THR A 64 22.94 2.56 -2.31
N GLY A 65 22.99 3.88 -2.47
CA GLY A 65 23.29 4.55 -3.73
C GLY A 65 22.08 4.77 -4.65
N TYR A 66 22.37 5.26 -5.85
CA TYR A 66 21.38 5.69 -6.83
C TYR A 66 21.64 5.05 -8.18
N ARG A 67 20.57 4.65 -8.87
CA ARG A 67 20.61 4.13 -10.24
C ARG A 67 19.70 4.95 -11.14
N ALA A 68 20.25 5.43 -12.26
CA ALA A 68 19.44 5.99 -13.32
C ALA A 68 18.69 4.87 -14.04
N LYS A 69 17.36 4.96 -14.13
CA LYS A 69 16.51 4.03 -14.85
C LYS A 69 15.60 4.81 -15.79
N THR A 70 15.63 4.45 -17.07
CA THR A 70 14.71 5.00 -18.07
C THR A 70 13.43 4.19 -18.05
N ARG A 71 12.29 4.86 -17.85
CA ARG A 71 10.96 4.25 -17.83
C ARG A 71 9.95 5.13 -18.56
N PHE A 72 8.89 4.54 -19.09
CA PHE A 72 7.72 5.28 -19.51
C PHE A 72 7.09 5.93 -18.27
N ALA A 73 7.06 7.26 -18.24
CA ALA A 73 6.71 8.00 -17.03
C ALA A 73 5.60 9.02 -17.25
N LYS A 74 5.37 9.47 -18.49
CA LYS A 74 4.32 10.42 -18.84
C LYS A 74 3.64 10.03 -20.14
N PHE A 75 2.40 10.48 -20.27
CA PHE A 75 1.67 10.42 -21.52
C PHE A 75 1.91 11.69 -22.32
N TYR A 76 2.22 11.53 -23.60
CA TYR A 76 2.18 12.57 -24.61
C TYR A 76 0.85 12.49 -25.37
N ASN A 77 0.32 13.60 -25.90
CA ASN A 77 -0.98 13.63 -26.60
C ASN A 77 -2.15 13.06 -25.77
N LEU A 78 -2.23 13.45 -24.49
CA LEU A 78 -3.29 13.02 -23.56
C LEU A 78 -4.72 13.25 -24.08
N PRO A 79 -5.06 14.40 -24.71
CA PRO A 79 -6.42 14.62 -25.23
C PRO A 79 -6.85 13.57 -26.24
N GLU A 80 -5.98 13.21 -27.20
CA GLU A 80 -6.24 12.24 -28.26
C GLU A 80 -6.35 10.83 -27.70
N LEU A 81 -5.45 10.46 -26.78
CA LEU A 81 -5.50 9.19 -26.08
C LEU A 81 -6.80 9.02 -25.30
N MET A 82 -7.22 10.08 -24.59
CA MET A 82 -8.46 10.08 -23.81
C MET A 82 -9.69 10.08 -24.70
N ALA A 83 -9.67 10.77 -25.84
CA ALA A 83 -10.77 10.73 -26.81
C ALA A 83 -10.99 9.30 -27.33
N MET A 84 -9.90 8.62 -27.71
CA MET A 84 -9.95 7.23 -28.14
C MET A 84 -10.41 6.31 -27.00
N PHE A 85 -9.84 6.45 -25.80
CA PHE A 85 -10.17 5.59 -24.66
C PHE A 85 -11.62 5.74 -24.20
N LYS A 86 -12.20 6.93 -24.30
CA LYS A 86 -13.61 7.19 -23.95
C LYS A 86 -14.61 6.50 -24.89
N GLU A 87 -14.20 6.01 -26.06
CA GLU A 87 -15.08 5.19 -26.91
C GLU A 87 -15.47 3.86 -26.24
N ILE A 88 -14.65 3.37 -25.31
CA ILE A 88 -14.84 2.10 -24.61
C ILE A 88 -14.98 2.21 -23.10
N ALA A 89 -14.82 3.40 -22.54
CA ALA A 89 -14.77 3.61 -21.09
C ALA A 89 -15.77 4.69 -20.65
N ASP A 90 -16.68 4.32 -19.76
CA ASP A 90 -17.42 5.28 -18.93
C ASP A 90 -16.65 5.50 -17.62
N ILE A 91 -16.12 6.71 -17.45
CA ILE A 91 -15.24 7.07 -16.34
C ILE A 91 -15.97 8.07 -15.45
N LYS A 92 -16.17 7.70 -14.19
CA LYS A 92 -16.65 8.59 -13.14
C LYS A 92 -15.49 8.88 -12.18
N THR A 93 -14.97 10.10 -12.20
CA THR A 93 -13.98 10.54 -11.21
C THR A 93 -14.69 11.02 -9.94
N ALA A 94 -13.96 11.07 -8.82
CA ALA A 94 -14.51 11.56 -7.55
C ALA A 94 -15.12 12.98 -7.70
N ASP A 95 -14.43 13.85 -8.46
CA ASP A 95 -14.88 15.23 -8.72
C ASP A 95 -16.20 15.29 -9.51
N MET A 96 -16.52 14.28 -10.33
CA MET A 96 -17.80 14.22 -11.05
C MET A 96 -18.97 13.82 -10.14
N LEU A 97 -18.68 13.14 -9.03
CA LEU A 97 -19.70 12.58 -8.14
C LEU A 97 -20.13 13.56 -7.04
N ASN A 98 -19.39 14.66 -6.83
CA ASN A 98 -19.68 15.69 -5.81
C ASN A 98 -20.09 15.09 -4.45
N LEU A 99 -19.42 14.00 -4.04
CA LEU A 99 -19.75 13.32 -2.80
C LEU A 99 -19.29 14.17 -1.61
N PRO A 100 -20.07 14.22 -0.51
CA PRO A 100 -19.67 14.91 0.71
C PRO A 100 -18.59 14.10 1.43
N VAL A 101 -17.34 14.23 0.97
CA VAL A 101 -16.17 13.62 1.59
C VAL A 101 -15.40 14.66 2.40
N PRO A 102 -14.85 14.30 3.58
CA PRO A 102 -14.05 15.22 4.37
C PRO A 102 -12.71 15.53 3.68
N GLU A 103 -12.17 16.71 3.94
CA GLU A 103 -10.82 17.07 3.50
C GLU A 103 -9.77 16.28 4.31
N ALA A 104 -8.94 15.50 3.62
CA ALA A 104 -7.88 14.72 4.24
C ALA A 104 -6.61 15.57 4.45
N LYS A 105 -6.10 15.59 5.69
CA LYS A 105 -4.82 16.20 6.03
C LYS A 105 -3.74 15.14 6.20
N TYR A 106 -2.74 15.17 5.32
CA TYR A 106 -1.66 14.19 5.31
C TYR A 106 -0.48 14.66 6.17
N HIS A 107 -0.06 13.80 7.10
CA HIS A 107 1.07 14.06 7.99
C HIS A 107 2.13 12.97 7.80
N ASN A 108 3.30 13.34 7.27
CA ASN A 108 4.41 12.42 7.11
C ASN A 108 5.34 12.49 8.33
N ILE A 109 5.41 11.40 9.09
CA ILE A 109 6.29 11.28 10.25
C ILE A 109 7.58 10.58 9.84
N ALA A 110 8.67 11.34 9.76
CA ALA A 110 10.00 10.80 9.52
C ALA A 110 10.67 10.45 10.86
N VAL A 111 11.14 9.21 10.99
CA VAL A 111 11.93 8.75 12.14
C VAL A 111 13.36 8.48 11.71
N LYS A 112 14.33 8.73 12.61
CA LYS A 112 15.74 8.45 12.35
C LYS A 112 16.03 6.98 12.65
N PRO A 113 16.81 6.27 11.81
CA PRO A 113 17.22 4.91 12.12
C PRO A 113 18.16 4.87 13.33
N SER A 114 18.11 3.78 14.10
CA SER A 114 19.11 3.51 15.14
C SER A 114 20.47 3.16 14.51
N GLU A 115 21.57 3.25 15.29
CA GLU A 115 22.89 2.82 14.80
C GLU A 115 22.88 1.34 14.39
N MET A 116 22.21 0.49 15.17
CA MET A 116 22.02 -0.92 14.85
C MET A 116 21.27 -1.14 13.53
N GLN A 117 20.23 -0.36 13.24
CA GLN A 117 19.54 -0.43 11.96
C GLN A 117 20.44 0.01 10.80
N LYS A 118 21.30 1.03 10.99
CA LYS A 118 22.26 1.45 9.94
C LYS A 118 23.26 0.35 9.64
N GLU A 119 23.79 -0.32 10.65
CA GLU A 119 24.69 -1.47 10.49
C GLU A 119 24.00 -2.64 9.76
N MET A 120 22.75 -2.94 10.12
CA MET A 120 21.97 -3.97 9.44
C MET A 120 21.67 -3.61 7.97
N VAL A 121 21.43 -2.33 7.66
CA VAL A 121 21.28 -1.89 6.26
C VAL A 121 22.60 -2.03 5.50
N ALA A 122 23.73 -1.70 6.11
CA ALA A 122 25.04 -1.88 5.50
C ALA A 122 25.31 -3.36 5.15
N SER A 123 24.97 -4.30 6.04
CA SER A 123 25.14 -5.73 5.74
C SER A 123 24.21 -6.24 4.62
N LEU A 124 23.02 -5.65 4.45
CA LEU A 124 22.16 -5.94 3.29
C LEU A 124 22.79 -5.49 1.97
N ALA A 125 23.53 -4.37 1.98
CA ALA A 125 24.26 -3.90 0.81
C ALA A 125 25.39 -4.85 0.43
N GLU A 126 26.17 -5.33 1.42
CA GLU A 126 27.23 -6.32 1.21
C GLU A 126 26.67 -7.62 0.61
N ARG A 127 25.55 -8.13 1.17
CA ARG A 127 24.84 -9.32 0.63
C ARG A 127 24.45 -9.10 -0.85
N ALA A 128 23.97 -7.92 -1.19
CA ALA A 128 23.54 -7.63 -2.55
C ALA A 128 24.69 -7.52 -3.54
N GLU A 129 25.84 -7.00 -3.12
CA GLU A 129 27.05 -7.01 -3.93
C GLU A 129 27.53 -8.44 -4.21
N GLN A 130 27.52 -9.31 -3.21
CA GLN A 130 27.87 -10.73 -3.37
C GLN A 130 26.94 -11.45 -4.34
N VAL A 131 25.62 -11.25 -4.20
CA VAL A 131 24.62 -11.81 -5.13
C VAL A 131 24.82 -11.28 -6.55
N ARG A 132 25.06 -9.97 -6.72
CA ARG A 132 25.33 -9.36 -8.04
C ARG A 132 26.63 -9.85 -8.66
N GLY A 133 27.64 -10.10 -7.86
CA GLY A 133 28.92 -10.67 -8.29
C GLY A 133 28.86 -12.16 -8.63
N GLY A 134 27.71 -12.83 -8.43
CA GLY A 134 27.57 -14.27 -8.65
C GLY A 134 28.28 -15.12 -7.58
N GLY A 135 28.64 -14.53 -6.45
CA GLY A 135 29.35 -15.21 -5.35
C GLY A 135 28.45 -16.07 -4.46
N VAL A 136 27.12 -16.03 -4.67
CA VAL A 136 26.13 -16.75 -3.87
C VAL A 136 25.10 -17.39 -4.79
N ASP A 137 24.75 -18.65 -4.50
CA ASP A 137 23.67 -19.35 -5.21
C ASP A 137 22.31 -18.70 -4.92
N SER A 138 21.52 -18.48 -5.97
CA SER A 138 20.22 -17.79 -5.88
C SER A 138 19.17 -18.48 -4.99
N SER A 139 19.32 -19.78 -4.73
CA SER A 139 18.48 -20.53 -3.78
C SER A 139 18.83 -20.20 -2.32
N VAL A 140 20.09 -19.86 -2.05
CA VAL A 140 20.58 -19.48 -0.72
C VAL A 140 20.24 -18.02 -0.45
N ASP A 141 20.68 -17.09 -1.30
CA ASP A 141 20.35 -15.68 -1.18
C ASP A 141 20.11 -15.03 -2.55
N ASN A 142 19.23 -14.04 -2.60
CA ASN A 142 18.91 -13.33 -3.83
C ASN A 142 18.30 -11.95 -3.54
N MET A 143 18.19 -11.13 -4.59
CA MET A 143 17.69 -9.76 -4.47
C MET A 143 16.27 -9.66 -3.90
N LEU A 144 15.41 -10.66 -4.11
CA LEU A 144 14.05 -10.65 -3.54
C LEU A 144 14.09 -10.89 -2.03
N LYS A 145 14.92 -11.83 -1.55
CA LYS A 145 15.12 -12.07 -0.11
C LYS A 145 15.70 -10.82 0.57
N ILE A 146 16.76 -10.24 -0.01
CA ILE A 146 17.40 -9.02 0.52
C ILE A 146 16.41 -7.85 0.58
N THR A 147 15.63 -7.63 -0.48
CA THR A 147 14.63 -6.56 -0.51
C THR A 147 13.53 -6.79 0.55
N ASN A 148 13.09 -8.03 0.73
CA ASN A 148 12.13 -8.37 1.79
C ASN A 148 12.71 -8.14 3.18
N ASP A 149 13.96 -8.52 3.43
CA ASP A 149 14.64 -8.27 4.70
C ASP A 149 14.80 -6.77 4.96
N GLY A 150 15.16 -5.99 3.94
CA GLY A 150 15.20 -4.53 4.00
C GLY A 150 13.85 -3.91 4.37
N ARG A 151 12.75 -4.40 3.77
CA ARG A 151 11.39 -3.96 4.13
C ARG A 151 11.01 -4.29 5.57
N LYS A 152 11.38 -5.48 6.06
CA LYS A 152 11.17 -5.89 7.47
C LYS A 152 11.97 -4.99 8.41
N LEU A 153 13.26 -4.82 8.14
CA LEU A 153 14.16 -3.97 8.93
C LEU A 153 13.68 -2.52 8.99
N ALA A 154 13.19 -1.99 7.86
CA ALA A 154 12.66 -0.65 7.76
C ALA A 154 11.33 -0.45 8.51
N LEU A 155 10.60 -1.54 8.81
CA LEU A 155 9.41 -1.51 9.66
C LEU A 155 9.80 -1.67 11.14
N ASP A 156 10.45 -2.79 11.47
CA ASP A 156 10.98 -3.08 12.79
C ASP A 156 12.06 -4.18 12.71
N GLN A 157 13.24 -3.95 13.30
CA GLN A 157 14.34 -4.91 13.30
C GLN A 157 13.98 -6.26 13.95
N ARG A 158 13.02 -6.26 14.90
CA ARG A 158 12.54 -7.46 15.59
C ARG A 158 11.82 -8.44 14.66
N MET A 159 11.45 -8.01 13.46
CA MET A 159 10.95 -8.88 12.40
C MET A 159 12.01 -9.81 11.79
N LEU A 160 13.29 -9.47 11.93
CA LEU A 160 14.40 -10.33 11.52
C LEU A 160 14.86 -11.23 12.66
N ASN A 161 14.91 -10.69 13.88
CA ASN A 161 15.26 -11.41 15.09
C ASN A 161 14.53 -10.81 16.29
N ASP A 162 13.63 -11.58 16.90
CA ASP A 162 12.75 -11.16 17.99
C ASP A 162 13.48 -10.82 19.30
N MET A 163 14.73 -11.27 19.44
CA MET A 163 15.60 -10.96 20.58
C MET A 163 16.23 -9.55 20.52
N LEU A 164 16.08 -8.85 19.39
CA LEU A 164 16.61 -7.49 19.25
C LEU A 164 15.81 -6.49 20.11
N PRO A 165 16.46 -5.42 20.60
CA PRO A 165 15.79 -4.45 21.45
C PRO A 165 14.74 -3.65 20.69
N ASP A 166 13.70 -3.23 21.40
CA ASP A 166 12.75 -2.23 20.93
C ASP A 166 13.38 -0.84 21.01
N PHE A 167 13.60 -0.21 19.86
CA PHE A 167 14.19 1.11 19.78
C PHE A 167 13.13 2.19 20.02
N GLU A 168 13.34 3.05 21.01
CA GLU A 168 12.39 4.11 21.38
C GLU A 168 12.03 5.02 20.19
N GLY A 169 13.02 5.36 19.34
CA GLY A 169 12.81 6.16 18.13
C GLY A 169 12.27 5.38 16.91
N SER A 170 11.76 4.16 17.08
CA SER A 170 11.25 3.34 15.98
C SER A 170 9.95 3.88 15.37
N LYS A 171 9.65 3.45 14.14
CA LYS A 171 8.37 3.76 13.49
C LYS A 171 7.18 3.27 14.30
N ILE A 172 7.32 2.11 14.95
CA ILE A 172 6.24 1.50 15.73
C ILE A 172 5.94 2.36 16.96
N ASN A 173 6.96 2.83 17.67
CA ASN A 173 6.78 3.70 18.83
C ASN A 173 6.20 5.06 18.45
N ALA A 174 6.71 5.69 17.38
CA ALA A 174 6.12 6.92 16.85
C ALA A 174 4.66 6.75 16.40
N CYS A 175 4.29 5.57 15.86
CA CYS A 175 2.91 5.24 15.51
C CYS A 175 2.03 5.11 16.76
N VAL A 176 2.49 4.36 17.76
CA VAL A 176 1.80 4.20 19.06
C VAL A 176 1.59 5.54 19.76
N ASP A 177 2.59 6.42 19.74
CA ASP A 177 2.50 7.78 20.31
C ASP A 177 1.36 8.58 19.65
N ASN A 178 1.29 8.55 18.33
CA ASN A 178 0.24 9.26 17.59
C ASN A 178 -1.14 8.66 17.84
N ILE A 179 -1.27 7.32 17.80
CA ILE A 179 -2.54 6.63 18.07
C ILE A 179 -3.04 6.98 19.47
N TYR A 180 -2.16 6.90 20.47
CA TYR A 180 -2.51 7.22 21.86
C TYR A 180 -2.91 8.68 22.03
N ARG A 181 -2.15 9.61 21.43
CA ARG A 181 -2.45 11.04 21.47
C ARG A 181 -3.83 11.34 20.89
N ILE A 182 -4.11 10.86 19.68
CA ILE A 182 -5.41 11.07 18.99
C ILE A 182 -6.55 10.42 19.79
N TRP A 183 -6.31 9.22 20.34
CA TRP A 183 -7.28 8.53 21.19
C TRP A 183 -7.64 9.36 22.44
N LYS A 184 -6.62 9.93 23.10
CA LYS A 184 -6.81 10.74 24.30
C LYS A 184 -7.50 12.08 24.00
N GLU A 185 -7.07 12.77 22.94
CA GLU A 185 -7.66 14.05 22.49
C GLU A 185 -9.13 13.92 22.06
N ASN A 186 -9.57 12.73 21.64
CA ASN A 186 -10.93 12.47 21.15
C ASN A 186 -11.72 11.46 22.01
N ALA A 187 -11.40 11.39 23.31
CA ALA A 187 -12.06 10.48 24.24
C ALA A 187 -13.56 10.82 24.45
N ASP A 188 -13.90 12.12 24.43
CA ASP A 188 -15.27 12.64 24.51
C ASP A 188 -16.16 12.17 23.34
N LYS A 189 -15.60 12.17 22.13
CA LYS A 189 -16.31 11.81 20.89
C LYS A 189 -16.32 10.32 20.61
N LYS A 190 -15.49 9.55 21.32
CA LYS A 190 -15.19 8.14 21.08
C LYS A 190 -14.76 7.90 19.62
N SER A 191 -13.91 8.77 19.11
CA SER A 191 -13.44 8.65 17.72
C SER A 191 -12.57 7.41 17.54
N ALA A 192 -12.66 6.83 16.34
CA ALA A 192 -11.94 5.64 15.90
C ALA A 192 -10.82 5.99 14.93
N GLN A 193 -9.83 5.10 14.84
CA GLN A 193 -8.64 5.21 14.00
C GLN A 193 -8.45 3.89 13.26
N LEU A 194 -8.07 3.95 11.98
CA LEU A 194 -7.56 2.78 11.28
C LEU A 194 -6.03 2.80 11.29
N VAL A 195 -5.43 1.62 11.30
CA VAL A 195 -3.97 1.47 11.20
C VAL A 195 -3.69 0.40 10.16
N PHE A 196 -3.02 0.80 9.08
CA PHE A 196 -2.65 -0.11 8.01
C PHE A 196 -1.23 -0.64 8.18
N CYS A 197 -1.09 -1.97 8.18
CA CYS A 197 0.22 -2.62 8.21
C CYS A 197 0.19 -3.92 7.40
N ASP A 198 0.86 -3.93 6.25
CA ASP A 198 0.87 -5.08 5.32
C ASP A 198 1.86 -6.17 5.70
N LEU A 199 2.84 -5.85 6.55
CA LEU A 199 3.84 -6.78 7.04
C LEU A 199 3.52 -7.18 8.47
N SER A 200 4.06 -8.31 8.93
CA SER A 200 3.95 -8.73 10.33
C SER A 200 2.52 -8.95 10.84
N THR A 201 1.62 -9.43 9.98
CA THR A 201 0.24 -9.80 10.36
C THR A 201 0.24 -10.81 11.51
N PRO A 202 -0.74 -10.76 12.42
CA PRO A 202 -0.75 -11.62 13.60
C PRO A 202 -0.81 -13.10 13.22
N LYS A 203 0.05 -13.91 13.84
CA LYS A 203 0.13 -15.36 13.69
C LYS A 203 0.02 -16.04 15.06
N ASN A 204 -0.47 -17.28 15.07
CA ASN A 204 -0.62 -18.09 16.29
C ASN A 204 0.64 -18.93 16.61
N ASP A 205 1.79 -18.56 16.07
CA ASP A 205 3.06 -19.31 16.17
C ASP A 205 4.04 -18.72 17.20
N GLY A 206 3.62 -17.69 17.94
CA GLY A 206 4.46 -17.01 18.93
C GLY A 206 5.52 -16.07 18.33
N THR A 207 5.59 -15.94 17.00
CA THR A 207 6.53 -15.03 16.36
C THR A 207 6.17 -13.56 16.58
N PHE A 208 7.19 -12.69 16.53
CA PHE A 208 6.99 -11.26 16.65
C PHE A 208 5.99 -10.73 15.61
N SER A 209 4.97 -10.02 16.11
CA SER A 209 3.97 -9.34 15.29
C SER A 209 3.85 -7.88 15.69
N VAL A 210 4.02 -6.98 14.72
CA VAL A 210 3.81 -5.53 14.90
C VAL A 210 2.40 -5.23 15.42
N TYR A 211 1.39 -6.01 15.00
CA TYR A 211 0.02 -5.85 15.49
C TYR A 211 -0.09 -6.09 16.99
N ASN A 212 0.52 -7.19 17.46
CA ASN A 212 0.54 -7.54 18.88
C ASN A 212 1.38 -6.54 19.68
N ASP A 213 2.52 -6.08 19.14
CA ASP A 213 3.38 -5.07 19.77
C ASP A 213 2.66 -3.73 19.94
N ILE A 214 2.00 -3.23 18.88
CA ILE A 214 1.17 -2.02 18.94
C ILE A 214 0.06 -2.19 19.99
N ARG A 215 -0.71 -3.29 19.93
CA ARG A 215 -1.80 -3.55 20.88
C ARG A 215 -1.29 -3.58 22.32
N LYS A 216 -0.20 -4.29 22.58
CA LYS A 216 0.43 -4.38 23.92
C LYS A 216 0.80 -3.00 24.44
N LYS A 217 1.53 -2.20 23.65
CA LYS A 217 1.97 -0.85 24.03
C LYS A 217 0.80 0.11 24.27
N LEU A 218 -0.26 -0.01 23.49
CA LEU A 218 -1.47 0.80 23.69
C LEU A 218 -2.21 0.43 24.99
N ILE A 219 -2.30 -0.86 25.30
CA ILE A 219 -2.91 -1.36 26.55
C ILE A 219 -2.08 -0.93 27.76
N GLU A 220 -0.75 -1.03 27.69
CA GLU A 220 0.17 -0.55 28.74
C GLU A 220 0.01 0.95 29.02
N ARG A 221 -0.41 1.73 28.01
CA ARG A 221 -0.73 3.17 28.16
C ARG A 221 -2.16 3.44 28.63
N GLY A 222 -2.94 2.40 28.90
CA GLY A 222 -4.28 2.47 29.48
C GLY A 222 -5.44 2.43 28.47
N ILE A 223 -5.20 2.13 27.19
CA ILE A 223 -6.31 1.91 26.25
C ILE A 223 -6.94 0.55 26.56
N PRO A 224 -8.28 0.45 26.72
CA PRO A 224 -8.94 -0.83 26.95
C PRO A 224 -8.71 -1.81 25.79
N GLU A 225 -8.41 -3.08 26.10
CA GLU A 225 -8.19 -4.12 25.09
C GLU A 225 -9.40 -4.29 24.14
N SER A 226 -10.61 -4.08 24.65
CA SER A 226 -11.84 -4.13 23.85
C SER A 226 -11.87 -3.10 22.73
N GLU A 227 -11.14 -1.99 22.86
CA GLU A 227 -11.11 -0.91 21.87
C GLU A 227 -10.06 -1.12 20.77
N VAL A 228 -9.13 -2.05 20.95
CA VAL A 228 -8.05 -2.35 19.98
C VAL A 228 -8.31 -3.71 19.33
N LYS A 229 -8.69 -3.71 18.05
CA LYS A 229 -9.07 -4.92 17.32
C LYS A 229 -8.33 -5.08 16.00
N PHE A 230 -8.19 -6.33 15.57
CA PHE A 230 -7.60 -6.67 14.29
C PHE A 230 -8.68 -7.16 13.33
N ILE A 231 -8.65 -6.74 12.07
CA ILE A 231 -9.54 -7.32 11.04
C ILE A 231 -9.33 -8.83 10.88
N HIS A 232 -8.16 -9.34 11.29
CA HIS A 232 -7.80 -10.76 11.24
C HIS A 232 -8.63 -11.62 12.20
N GLU A 233 -9.19 -11.04 13.26
CA GLU A 233 -10.09 -11.72 14.20
C GLU A 233 -11.49 -11.97 13.60
N ALA A 234 -11.84 -11.23 12.52
CA ALA A 234 -13.10 -11.35 11.81
C ALA A 234 -12.93 -12.16 10.51
N ASP A 235 -13.00 -13.48 10.64
CA ASP A 235 -12.82 -14.45 9.56
C ASP A 235 -14.06 -14.66 8.67
N THR A 236 -15.25 -14.29 9.14
CA THR A 236 -16.51 -14.35 8.37
C THR A 236 -17.05 -12.96 8.04
N ASP A 237 -17.82 -12.85 6.96
CA ASP A 237 -18.47 -11.58 6.58
C ASP A 237 -19.42 -11.06 7.66
N MET A 238 -20.05 -11.97 8.41
CA MET A 238 -20.90 -11.61 9.55
C MET A 238 -20.09 -10.94 10.66
N LYS A 239 -18.95 -11.55 11.06
CA LYS A 239 -18.05 -10.96 12.07
C LYS A 239 -17.43 -9.65 11.60
N LYS A 240 -17.10 -9.52 10.30
CA LYS A 240 -16.60 -8.25 9.73
C LYS A 240 -17.65 -7.15 9.82
N LYS A 241 -18.90 -7.44 9.45
CA LYS A 241 -20.01 -6.49 9.58
C LYS A 241 -20.22 -6.04 11.02
N GLU A 242 -20.16 -6.97 11.96
CA GLU A 242 -20.24 -6.66 13.40
C GLU A 242 -19.08 -5.78 13.86
N LEU A 243 -17.84 -6.11 13.49
CA LEU A 243 -16.65 -5.32 13.81
C LEU A 243 -16.74 -3.90 13.23
N PHE A 244 -17.21 -3.76 11.99
CA PHE A 244 -17.42 -2.46 11.36
C PHE A 244 -18.52 -1.66 12.05
N GLN A 245 -19.60 -2.31 12.49
CA GLN A 245 -20.64 -1.66 13.27
C GLN A 245 -20.10 -1.15 14.61
N LYS A 246 -19.31 -1.97 15.33
CA LYS A 246 -18.65 -1.58 16.58
C LYS A 246 -17.69 -0.41 16.39
N THR A 247 -16.97 -0.39 15.27
CA THR A 247 -16.07 0.71 14.91
C THR A 247 -16.85 2.01 14.64
N ARG A 248 -17.95 1.95 13.87
CA ARG A 248 -18.84 3.11 13.63
C ARG A 248 -19.49 3.67 14.88
N LYS A 249 -19.71 2.83 15.90
CA LYS A 249 -20.24 3.26 17.21
C LYS A 249 -19.18 3.79 18.17
N GLY A 250 -17.89 3.69 17.83
CA GLY A 250 -16.78 4.06 18.72
C GLY A 250 -16.57 3.07 19.87
N GLU A 251 -17.08 1.83 19.75
CA GLU A 251 -16.79 0.73 20.69
C GLU A 251 -15.41 0.12 20.40
N VAL A 252 -15.03 0.07 19.12
CA VAL A 252 -13.67 -0.22 18.67
C VAL A 252 -13.08 1.10 18.17
N ARG A 253 -11.98 1.54 18.80
CA ARG A 253 -11.39 2.86 18.54
C ARG A 253 -10.04 2.78 17.85
N VAL A 254 -9.41 1.61 17.79
CA VAL A 254 -8.22 1.34 16.99
C VAL A 254 -8.43 0.02 16.26
N LEU A 255 -8.59 0.09 14.93
CA LEU A 255 -8.78 -1.07 14.07
C LEU A 255 -7.55 -1.25 13.16
N LEU A 256 -6.80 -2.33 13.38
CA LEU A 256 -5.61 -2.66 12.61
C LEU A 256 -5.93 -3.66 11.49
N GLY A 257 -5.35 -3.46 10.31
CA GLY A 257 -5.45 -4.45 9.23
C GLY A 257 -4.49 -4.22 8.07
N SER A 258 -4.40 -5.21 7.20
CA SER A 258 -3.64 -5.10 5.96
C SER A 258 -4.50 -4.46 4.89
N THR A 259 -3.86 -3.83 3.91
CA THR A 259 -4.47 -3.33 2.68
C THR A 259 -5.27 -4.43 2.00
N GLN A 260 -4.81 -5.69 2.03
CA GLN A 260 -5.56 -6.81 1.45
C GLN A 260 -6.90 -7.08 2.15
N LYS A 261 -6.96 -6.95 3.49
CA LYS A 261 -8.18 -7.25 4.26
C LYS A 261 -9.10 -6.05 4.49
N MET A 262 -8.55 -4.83 4.44
CA MET A 262 -9.29 -3.59 4.74
C MET A 262 -9.31 -2.57 3.59
N GLY A 263 -8.57 -2.81 2.49
CA GLY A 263 -8.45 -1.85 1.39
C GLY A 263 -9.71 -1.66 0.55
N ALA A 264 -10.65 -2.62 0.58
CA ALA A 264 -11.92 -2.51 -0.10
C ALA A 264 -13.08 -2.91 0.82
N GLY A 265 -14.19 -2.16 0.75
CA GLY A 265 -15.43 -2.49 1.47
C GLY A 265 -15.45 -2.15 2.97
N THR A 266 -14.42 -1.47 3.49
CA THR A 266 -14.37 -1.04 4.90
C THR A 266 -15.14 0.27 5.10
N ASN A 267 -16.45 0.18 5.27
CA ASN A 267 -17.32 1.33 5.54
C ASN A 267 -17.46 1.56 7.06
N VAL A 268 -16.55 2.37 7.62
CA VAL A 268 -16.43 2.67 9.06
C VAL A 268 -16.23 4.16 9.37
N GLN A 269 -16.70 5.04 8.48
CA GLN A 269 -16.34 6.47 8.50
C GLN A 269 -17.01 7.29 9.62
N ASP A 270 -18.17 6.86 10.15
CA ASP A 270 -19.03 7.66 11.06
C ASP A 270 -18.30 8.31 12.26
N LYS A 271 -17.29 7.62 12.80
CA LYS A 271 -16.48 8.07 13.96
C LYS A 271 -14.99 8.16 13.65
N LEU A 272 -14.61 8.00 12.38
CA LEU A 272 -13.22 7.91 11.98
C LEU A 272 -12.56 9.30 12.02
N ILE A 273 -11.42 9.42 12.71
CA ILE A 273 -10.66 10.67 12.82
C ILE A 273 -9.26 10.60 12.18
N ALA A 274 -8.70 9.39 12.06
CA ALA A 274 -7.36 9.17 11.51
C ALA A 274 -7.23 7.79 10.85
N LEU A 275 -6.28 7.68 9.91
CA LEU A 275 -5.97 6.52 9.07
C LEU A 275 -4.45 6.30 9.01
#